data_AF-A0A969ILP9-F1
#
_entry.id   AF-A0A969ILP9-F1
#
_cell.length_a   1.000
_cell.length_b   1.000
_cell.length_c   1.000
_cell.angle_alpha   90.00
_cell.angle_beta   90.00
_cell.angle_gamma   90.00
#
_symmetry.space_group_name_H-M   'P 1'
#
loop_
_entity.id
_entity.type
_entity.pdbx_description
1 polymer ?
#
loop_
_entity_poly.entity_id
_entity_poly.type
_entity_poly.pdbx_seq_one_letter_code
_entity_poly.pdbx_strand_id
1 'polypeptide(L)'
;MCRNEWARSVCGKPQVKCSECPNQAFQPVTDEIIRAHLQGRLGTADFTAGVYPMLPDETCWFLAVDFDKRSWQGDIAAFRDTARAEGVPVAVERSRSGNGAHGWVFFAEPMQVAEARRLGALLVTATMDRYPDIGFDSYDRFFPAQDTMPTGGFGNLIALPLQSKPRENGNCVFVDDDFQPFADQWAYLSSVRKTPAREAGALVATASEQGRILRVRIPVTDNDDEPWTAPPSRNRSEVAIDSPLPETIDLVLGNCVYIDRTRLPPMLVSRLIRLAAFQNPEFYAAQAMRRPTLGKPRIISCAELFSKYVALPRGCLDDIRNLLDDLGIKTSVPSPNYRPVCRERFR
;
A
#
# COMPACT_ATOMS: atom_id res chain seq x y z
N MET A 1 -11.46 -21.34 14.87
CA MET A 1 -10.91 -22.72 14.90
C MET A 1 -12.05 -23.70 14.67
N CYS A 2 -11.83 -24.81 13.96
CA CYS A 2 -12.83 -25.86 13.79
C CYS A 2 -12.71 -26.87 14.93
N ARG A 3 -13.80 -27.25 15.61
CA ARG A 3 -13.75 -28.25 16.70
C ARG A 3 -13.29 -29.63 16.23
N ASN A 4 -13.49 -29.90 14.94
CA ASN A 4 -13.09 -31.14 14.30
C ASN A 4 -11.67 -31.07 13.72
N GLU A 5 -10.93 -29.99 13.94
CA GLU A 5 -9.55 -29.86 13.43
C GLU A 5 -8.65 -30.95 14.05
N TRP A 6 -7.94 -31.69 13.19
CA TRP A 6 -7.11 -32.85 13.55
C TRP A 6 -7.84 -34.05 14.19
N ALA A 7 -9.18 -34.02 14.29
CA ALA A 7 -9.95 -35.17 14.73
C ALA A 7 -9.84 -36.31 13.71
N ARG A 8 -9.12 -37.38 14.08
CA ARG A 8 -8.89 -38.57 13.24
C ARG A 8 -10.24 -39.13 12.76
N SER A 9 -10.37 -39.43 11.47
CA SER A 9 -11.59 -39.85 10.75
C SER A 9 -12.66 -38.79 10.45
N VAL A 10 -12.58 -37.58 11.03
CA VAL A 10 -13.52 -36.48 10.77
C VAL A 10 -12.87 -35.34 9.97
N CYS A 11 -11.65 -34.96 10.37
CA CYS A 11 -10.86 -33.95 9.67
C CYS A 11 -10.18 -34.56 8.45
N GLY A 12 -10.41 -33.97 7.27
CA GLY A 12 -9.71 -34.36 6.05
C GLY A 12 -8.33 -33.73 5.88
N LYS A 13 -7.82 -32.94 6.83
CA LYS A 13 -6.47 -32.34 6.73
C LYS A 13 -5.38 -33.42 6.76
N PRO A 14 -4.28 -33.27 5.98
CA PRO A 14 -4.00 -32.15 5.07
C PRO A 14 -4.59 -32.29 3.66
N GLN A 15 -5.28 -33.40 3.35
CA GLN A 15 -5.73 -33.74 1.99
C GLN A 15 -6.91 -32.90 1.50
N VAL A 16 -7.79 -32.46 2.41
CA VAL A 16 -8.98 -31.64 2.11
C VAL A 16 -8.81 -30.26 2.73
N LYS A 17 -9.05 -29.21 1.95
CA LYS A 17 -9.06 -27.82 2.44
C LYS A 17 -10.22 -27.63 3.41
N CYS A 18 -10.02 -26.83 4.46
CA CYS A 18 -11.08 -26.53 5.43
C CYS A 18 -12.35 -26.02 4.77
N SER A 19 -12.22 -25.19 3.71
CA SER A 19 -13.31 -24.62 2.94
C SER A 19 -14.23 -25.63 2.23
N GLU A 20 -13.71 -26.82 1.93
CA GLU A 20 -14.40 -27.88 1.17
C GLU A 20 -14.76 -29.06 2.07
N CYS A 21 -14.40 -28.99 3.36
CA CYS A 21 -14.64 -30.07 4.30
C CYS A 21 -16.14 -30.14 4.67
N PRO A 22 -16.83 -31.28 4.46
CA PRO A 22 -18.24 -31.42 4.84
C PRO A 22 -18.43 -31.49 6.37
N ASN A 23 -17.35 -31.74 7.12
CA ASN A 23 -17.35 -31.83 8.57
C ASN A 23 -16.90 -30.51 9.24
N GLN A 24 -17.12 -29.37 8.59
CA GLN A 24 -16.88 -28.06 9.20
C GLN A 24 -17.70 -27.90 10.49
N ALA A 25 -17.04 -27.43 11.53
CA ALA A 25 -17.67 -27.14 12.81
C ALA A 25 -16.90 -26.00 13.48
N PHE A 26 -16.97 -24.82 12.84
CA PHE A 26 -16.33 -23.62 13.34
C PHE A 26 -16.97 -23.17 14.64
N GLN A 27 -16.11 -22.89 15.61
CA GLN A 27 -16.54 -22.43 16.92
C GLN A 27 -16.64 -20.89 16.92
N PRO A 28 -17.63 -20.33 17.64
CA PRO A 28 -17.71 -18.90 17.85
C PRO A 28 -16.48 -18.41 18.62
N VAL A 29 -16.17 -17.12 18.49
CA VAL A 29 -15.16 -16.47 19.33
C VAL A 29 -15.74 -16.32 20.74
N THR A 30 -14.99 -16.76 21.75
CA THR A 30 -15.38 -16.68 23.16
C THR A 30 -14.34 -15.90 23.96
N ASP A 31 -14.72 -15.43 25.16
CA ASP A 31 -13.78 -14.80 26.10
C ASP A 31 -12.60 -15.70 26.45
N GLU A 32 -12.79 -17.01 26.43
CA GLU A 32 -11.70 -17.98 26.61
C GLU A 32 -10.68 -17.90 25.49
N ILE A 33 -11.11 -17.82 24.23
CA ILE A 33 -10.22 -17.68 23.07
C ILE A 33 -9.46 -16.34 23.13
N ILE A 34 -10.14 -15.26 23.52
CA ILE A 34 -9.52 -13.94 23.68
C ILE A 34 -8.47 -14.00 24.80
N ARG A 35 -8.83 -14.55 25.97
CA ARG A 35 -7.91 -14.72 27.10
C ARG A 35 -6.71 -15.59 26.71
N ALA A 36 -6.95 -16.70 26.02
CA ALA A 36 -5.91 -17.60 25.55
C ALA A 36 -4.93 -16.89 24.63
N HIS A 37 -5.41 -16.02 23.73
CA HIS A 37 -4.56 -15.22 22.86
C HIS A 37 -3.70 -14.22 23.66
N LEU A 38 -4.31 -13.47 24.58
CA LEU A 38 -3.63 -12.47 25.39
C LEU A 38 -2.62 -13.08 26.40
N GLN A 39 -2.85 -14.33 26.82
CA GLN A 39 -1.92 -15.14 27.63
C GLN A 39 -0.96 -15.98 26.78
N GLY A 40 -1.18 -16.04 25.47
CA GLY A 40 -0.39 -16.81 24.52
C GLY A 40 -0.48 -18.34 24.64
N ARG A 41 -1.49 -18.87 25.33
CA ARG A 41 -1.66 -20.30 25.59
C ARG A 41 -3.13 -20.72 25.59
N LEU A 42 -3.42 -21.89 25.03
CA LEU A 42 -4.73 -22.55 25.12
C LEU A 42 -4.48 -23.98 25.63
N GLY A 43 -4.85 -24.23 26.90
CA GLY A 43 -4.40 -25.43 27.60
C GLY A 43 -2.88 -25.45 27.78
N THR A 44 -2.22 -26.51 27.31
CA THR A 44 -0.76 -26.66 27.35
C THR A 44 -0.05 -26.19 26.07
N ALA A 45 -0.80 -25.79 25.04
CA ALA A 45 -0.24 -25.41 23.75
C ALA A 45 -0.10 -23.89 23.62
N ASP A 46 0.95 -23.47 22.90
CA ASP A 46 1.08 -22.09 22.43
C ASP A 46 -0.10 -21.70 21.54
N PHE A 47 -0.65 -20.51 21.77
CA PHE A 47 -1.83 -20.07 21.06
C PHE A 47 -1.70 -18.65 20.54
N THR A 48 -2.13 -18.45 19.30
CA THR A 48 -2.27 -17.14 18.65
C THR A 48 -3.58 -17.16 17.88
N ALA A 49 -4.50 -16.27 18.25
CA ALA A 49 -5.71 -16.06 17.46
C ALA A 49 -5.38 -15.22 16.22
N GLY A 50 -6.09 -15.51 15.14
CA GLY A 50 -6.17 -14.65 13.98
C GLY A 50 -7.61 -14.48 13.57
N VAL A 51 -7.87 -13.48 12.74
CA VAL A 51 -9.21 -13.15 12.24
C VAL A 51 -9.21 -13.14 10.72
N TYR A 52 -10.30 -13.61 10.13
CA TYR A 52 -10.62 -13.38 8.73
C TYR A 52 -11.41 -12.06 8.66
N PRO A 53 -10.85 -10.97 8.12
CA PRO A 53 -11.45 -9.65 8.20
C PRO A 53 -12.69 -9.46 7.32
N MET A 54 -12.82 -10.28 6.26
CA MET A 54 -13.93 -10.27 5.33
C MET A 54 -15.07 -11.15 5.85
N LEU A 55 -16.26 -10.55 5.97
CA LEU A 55 -17.50 -11.20 6.39
C LEU A 55 -18.23 -11.84 5.18
N PRO A 56 -19.19 -12.76 5.42
CA PRO A 56 -19.93 -13.46 4.35
C PRO A 56 -20.66 -12.56 3.34
N ASP A 57 -21.03 -11.35 3.76
CA ASP A 57 -21.69 -10.33 2.94
C ASP A 57 -20.69 -9.38 2.24
N GLU A 58 -19.41 -9.78 2.18
CA GLU A 58 -18.31 -9.03 1.54
C GLU A 58 -18.03 -7.67 2.19
N THR A 59 -18.38 -7.53 3.48
CA THR A 59 -18.02 -6.36 4.30
C THR A 59 -16.85 -6.63 5.23
N CYS A 60 -16.22 -5.58 5.76
CA CYS A 60 -15.22 -5.66 6.82
C CYS A 60 -15.35 -4.50 7.82
N TRP A 61 -14.82 -4.71 9.02
CA TRP A 61 -14.77 -3.70 10.10
C TRP A 61 -13.46 -2.91 10.14
N PHE A 62 -12.46 -3.33 9.37
CA PHE A 62 -11.18 -2.65 9.30
C PHE A 62 -10.47 -2.95 7.98
N LEU A 63 -9.52 -2.08 7.65
CA LEU A 63 -8.46 -2.32 6.68
C LEU A 63 -7.13 -2.33 7.44
N ALA A 64 -6.32 -3.37 7.26
CA ALA A 64 -4.94 -3.38 7.72
C ALA A 64 -3.97 -3.34 6.53
N VAL A 65 -2.89 -2.60 6.69
CA VAL A 65 -1.83 -2.43 5.68
C VAL A 65 -0.53 -2.97 6.26
N ASP A 66 0.07 -3.92 5.55
CA ASP A 66 1.25 -4.66 6.01
C ASP A 66 2.54 -4.00 5.48
N PHE A 67 3.45 -3.66 6.39
CA PHE A 67 4.77 -3.09 6.12
C PHE A 67 5.87 -3.95 6.74
N ASP A 68 6.78 -4.49 5.93
CA ASP A 68 7.87 -5.39 6.34
C ASP A 68 9.24 -4.90 5.86
N LYS A 69 10.34 -5.24 6.57
CA LYS A 69 11.77 -4.97 6.23
C LYS A 69 12.32 -3.60 6.66
N ARG A 70 13.60 -3.35 6.35
CA ARG A 70 14.45 -2.27 6.90
C ARG A 70 13.87 -0.85 6.85
N SER A 71 13.04 -0.50 5.87
CA SER A 71 12.46 0.85 5.73
C SER A 71 11.06 1.00 6.35
N TRP A 72 10.53 -0.03 7.03
CA TRP A 72 9.13 -0.07 7.47
C TRP A 72 8.71 1.16 8.30
N GLN A 73 9.61 1.68 9.16
CA GLN A 73 9.31 2.84 10.00
C GLN A 73 9.08 4.11 9.18
N GLY A 74 9.93 4.38 8.19
CA GLY A 74 9.77 5.55 7.32
C GLY A 74 8.51 5.45 6.46
N ASP A 75 8.29 4.28 5.87
CA ASP A 75 7.17 4.03 4.96
C ASP A 75 5.82 4.10 5.69
N ILE A 76 5.70 3.48 6.88
CA ILE A 76 4.45 3.51 7.66
C ILE A 76 4.20 4.88 8.31
N ALA A 77 5.24 5.62 8.70
CA ALA A 77 5.09 6.98 9.21
C ALA A 77 4.54 7.90 8.11
N ALA A 78 5.12 7.85 6.90
CA ALA A 78 4.65 8.59 5.75
C ALA A 78 3.19 8.24 5.38
N PHE A 79 2.85 6.95 5.43
CA PHE A 79 1.48 6.47 5.21
C PHE A 79 0.51 7.00 6.28
N ARG A 80 0.86 6.89 7.56
CA ARG A 80 0.07 7.39 8.70
C ARG A 80 -0.16 8.89 8.58
N ASP A 81 0.89 9.66 8.30
CA ASP A 81 0.81 11.13 8.25
C ASP A 81 -0.02 11.60 7.05
N THR A 82 0.10 10.90 5.91
CA THR A 82 -0.76 11.13 4.74
C THR A 82 -2.21 10.81 5.05
N ALA A 83 -2.49 9.64 5.65
CA ALA A 83 -3.84 9.25 6.02
C ALA A 83 -4.46 10.24 7.02
N ARG A 84 -3.69 10.69 8.02
CA ARG A 84 -4.12 11.72 8.99
C ARG A 84 -4.47 13.02 8.29
N ALA A 85 -3.71 13.44 7.27
CA ALA A 85 -4.00 14.65 6.49
C ALA A 85 -5.28 14.53 5.64
N GLU A 86 -5.62 13.31 5.20
CA GLU A 86 -6.88 12.99 4.50
C GLU A 86 -8.05 12.72 5.49
N GLY A 87 -7.84 12.92 6.81
CA GLY A 87 -8.86 12.71 7.84
C GLY A 87 -9.07 11.25 8.26
N VAL A 88 -8.23 10.33 7.79
CA VAL A 88 -8.32 8.89 8.08
C VAL A 88 -7.33 8.51 9.19
N PRO A 89 -7.80 8.24 10.43
CA PRO A 89 -6.93 7.78 11.51
C PRO A 89 -6.36 6.38 11.22
N VAL A 90 -5.05 6.23 11.43
CA VAL A 90 -4.33 4.96 11.31
C VAL A 90 -3.67 4.64 12.65
N ALA A 91 -4.03 3.51 13.25
CA ALA A 91 -3.33 2.99 14.42
C ALA A 91 -2.18 2.09 13.96
N VAL A 92 -0.96 2.35 14.45
CA VAL A 92 0.23 1.57 14.08
C VAL A 92 0.49 0.49 15.13
N GLU A 93 0.54 -0.77 14.71
CA GLU A 93 0.97 -1.90 15.53
C GLU A 93 2.27 -2.46 15.01
N ARG A 94 3.26 -2.62 15.90
CA ARG A 94 4.53 -3.28 15.54
C ARG A 94 4.28 -4.77 15.35
N SER A 95 4.80 -5.32 14.25
CA SER A 95 4.56 -6.72 13.88
C SER A 95 5.15 -7.69 14.92
N ARG A 96 4.71 -8.95 14.84
CA ARG A 96 5.18 -10.03 15.71
C ARG A 96 6.70 -10.22 15.72
N SER A 97 7.35 -10.01 14.58
CA SER A 97 8.80 -10.17 14.43
C SER A 97 9.59 -8.95 14.91
N GLY A 98 8.93 -7.79 15.06
CA GLY A 98 9.58 -6.50 15.30
C GLY A 98 10.23 -5.87 14.06
N ASN A 99 10.21 -6.57 12.92
CA ASN A 99 10.84 -6.12 11.67
C ASN A 99 9.83 -5.58 10.65
N GLY A 100 8.69 -5.12 11.15
CA GLY A 100 7.58 -4.59 10.36
C GLY A 100 6.50 -4.01 11.26
N ALA A 101 5.42 -3.55 10.65
CA ALA A 101 4.24 -3.04 11.34
C ALA A 101 3.00 -3.15 10.47
N HIS A 102 1.85 -3.18 11.12
CA HIS A 102 0.56 -3.05 10.47
C HIS A 102 -0.03 -1.68 10.75
N GLY A 103 -0.49 -0.99 9.71
CA GLY A 103 -1.31 0.21 9.81
C GLY A 103 -2.79 -0.17 9.78
N TRP A 104 -3.53 0.09 10.86
CA TRP A 104 -4.94 -0.28 11.02
C TRP A 104 -5.85 0.94 10.84
N VAL A 105 -6.79 0.84 9.91
CA VAL A 105 -7.94 1.75 9.78
C VAL A 105 -9.18 1.01 10.25
N PHE A 106 -9.80 1.48 11.33
CA PHE A 106 -11.03 0.89 11.88
C PHE A 106 -12.26 1.65 11.37
N PHE A 107 -13.30 0.92 10.98
CA PHE A 107 -14.56 1.52 10.53
C PHE A 107 -15.60 1.52 11.65
N ALA A 108 -16.45 2.56 11.68
CA ALA A 108 -17.52 2.68 12.67
C ALA A 108 -18.71 1.75 12.35
N GLU A 109 -18.89 1.42 11.07
CA GLU A 109 -19.85 0.48 10.52
C GLU A 109 -19.15 -0.47 9.53
N PRO A 110 -19.72 -1.66 9.22
CA PRO A 110 -19.16 -2.52 8.17
C PRO A 110 -19.09 -1.79 6.84
N MET A 111 -17.93 -1.87 6.18
CA MET A 111 -17.68 -1.27 4.87
C MET A 111 -17.51 -2.36 3.83
N GLN A 112 -17.99 -2.14 2.60
CA GLN A 112 -17.72 -3.04 1.48
C GLN A 112 -16.22 -3.19 1.28
N VAL A 113 -15.73 -4.44 1.21
CA VAL A 113 -14.29 -4.70 1.18
C VAL A 113 -13.63 -4.05 -0.04
N ALA A 114 -14.30 -4.08 -1.19
CA ALA A 114 -13.83 -3.41 -2.40
C ALA A 114 -13.60 -1.90 -2.18
N GLU A 115 -14.49 -1.22 -1.47
CA GLU A 115 -14.34 0.21 -1.16
C GLU A 115 -13.24 0.46 -0.13
N ALA A 116 -13.15 -0.36 0.92
CA ALA A 116 -12.07 -0.26 1.90
C ALA A 116 -10.69 -0.41 1.24
N ARG A 117 -10.56 -1.34 0.28
CA ARG A 117 -9.32 -1.52 -0.49
C ARG A 117 -9.04 -0.37 -1.44
N ARG A 118 -10.06 0.26 -2.04
CA ARG A 118 -9.90 1.49 -2.82
C ARG A 118 -9.43 2.65 -1.96
N LEU A 119 -9.94 2.78 -0.73
CA LEU A 119 -9.42 3.75 0.25
C LEU A 119 -7.94 3.49 0.54
N GLY A 120 -7.56 2.25 0.82
CA GLY A 120 -6.15 1.88 1.02
C GLY A 120 -5.27 2.25 -0.18
N ALA A 121 -5.72 1.94 -1.39
CA ALA A 121 -4.99 2.26 -2.61
C ALA A 121 -4.85 3.78 -2.83
N LEU A 122 -5.89 4.56 -2.51
CA LEU A 122 -5.85 6.02 -2.52
C LEU A 122 -4.80 6.55 -1.54
N LEU A 123 -4.79 6.05 -0.30
CA LEU A 123 -3.84 6.51 0.73
C LEU A 123 -2.40 6.18 0.37
N VAL A 124 -2.14 4.97 -0.15
CA VAL A 124 -0.82 4.59 -0.68
C VAL A 124 -0.41 5.53 -1.81
N THR A 125 -1.31 5.81 -2.75
CA THR A 125 -1.07 6.75 -3.84
C THR A 125 -0.67 8.13 -3.33
N ALA A 126 -1.49 8.70 -2.45
CA ALA A 126 -1.28 10.02 -1.90
C ALA A 126 0.04 10.10 -1.14
N THR A 127 0.43 8.99 -0.49
CA THR A 127 1.71 8.90 0.23
C THR A 127 2.88 8.99 -0.75
N MET A 128 2.82 8.24 -1.86
CA MET A 128 3.85 8.30 -2.91
C MET A 128 3.92 9.69 -3.57
N ASP A 129 2.79 10.39 -3.71
CA ASP A 129 2.76 11.77 -4.22
C ASP A 129 3.41 12.78 -3.27
N ARG A 130 3.14 12.62 -1.98
CA ARG A 130 3.62 13.53 -0.94
C ARG A 130 5.10 13.28 -0.60
N TYR A 131 5.55 12.03 -0.72
CA TYR A 131 6.90 11.59 -0.36
C TYR A 131 7.55 10.82 -1.53
N PRO A 132 7.86 11.47 -2.66
CA PRO A 132 8.38 10.79 -3.86
C PRO A 132 9.76 10.13 -3.65
N ASP A 133 10.46 10.48 -2.57
CA ASP A 133 11.75 9.90 -2.18
C ASP A 133 11.67 8.59 -1.41
N ILE A 134 10.48 8.27 -0.94
CA ILE A 134 10.24 7.04 -0.21
C ILE A 134 9.92 5.96 -1.24
N GLY A 135 10.83 4.98 -1.37
CA GLY A 135 10.64 3.83 -2.27
C GLY A 135 9.41 3.00 -1.93
N PHE A 136 8.92 3.10 -0.69
CA PHE A 136 7.74 2.39 -0.19
C PHE A 136 7.88 0.86 -0.30
N ASP A 137 9.13 0.38 -0.29
CA ASP A 137 9.53 -1.01 -0.55
C ASP A 137 9.11 -1.98 0.56
N SER A 138 8.73 -1.44 1.73
CA SER A 138 8.25 -2.26 2.83
C SER A 138 6.78 -2.64 2.72
N TYR A 139 5.97 -1.93 1.93
CA TYR A 139 4.56 -2.30 1.73
C TYR A 139 4.45 -3.68 1.06
N ASP A 140 3.74 -4.62 1.71
CA ASP A 140 3.49 -5.96 1.17
C ASP A 140 2.08 -6.10 0.60
N ARG A 141 1.04 -5.93 1.44
CA ARG A 141 -0.36 -6.16 1.06
C ARG A 141 -1.38 -5.50 2.00
N PHE A 142 -2.65 -5.53 1.58
CA PHE A 142 -3.81 -5.20 2.39
C PHE A 142 -4.47 -6.45 3.00
N PHE A 143 -5.12 -6.25 4.14
CA PHE A 143 -6.08 -7.18 4.73
C PHE A 143 -7.42 -6.46 4.95
N PRO A 144 -8.52 -6.89 4.31
CA PRO A 144 -8.62 -8.04 3.39
C PRO A 144 -7.81 -7.89 2.09
N ALA A 145 -7.28 -9.01 1.58
CA ALA A 145 -6.43 -9.02 0.37
C ALA A 145 -7.18 -9.17 -0.96
N GLN A 146 -8.50 -9.40 -0.95
CA GLN A 146 -9.35 -9.46 -2.15
C GLN A 146 -10.63 -8.64 -1.97
N ASP A 147 -11.27 -8.28 -3.08
CA ASP A 147 -12.49 -7.46 -3.12
C ASP A 147 -13.76 -8.28 -2.80
N THR A 148 -13.79 -9.54 -3.22
CA THR A 148 -14.95 -10.45 -3.12
C THR A 148 -14.61 -11.73 -2.36
N MET A 149 -15.64 -12.43 -1.89
CA MET A 149 -15.47 -13.69 -1.16
C MET A 149 -14.89 -14.77 -2.08
N PRO A 150 -13.74 -15.39 -1.73
CA PRO A 150 -13.17 -16.43 -2.56
C PRO A 150 -14.00 -17.73 -2.51
N THR A 151 -13.91 -18.52 -3.58
CA THR A 151 -14.41 -19.90 -3.63
C THR A 151 -13.84 -20.68 -2.43
N GLY A 152 -14.71 -20.99 -1.47
CA GLY A 152 -14.34 -21.62 -0.21
C GLY A 152 -14.67 -20.83 1.07
N GLY A 153 -15.15 -19.58 0.96
CA GLY A 153 -15.81 -18.87 2.05
C GLY A 153 -14.91 -18.28 3.14
N PHE A 154 -13.59 -18.36 2.98
CA PHE A 154 -12.62 -17.74 3.91
C PHE A 154 -11.73 -16.77 3.17
N GLY A 155 -11.64 -15.53 3.69
CA GLY A 155 -10.65 -14.57 3.23
C GLY A 155 -9.22 -14.89 3.70
N ASN A 156 -8.41 -13.86 3.89
CA ASN A 156 -7.03 -14.03 4.39
C ASN A 156 -6.99 -13.86 5.90
N LEU A 157 -6.27 -14.76 6.57
CA LEU A 157 -6.08 -14.67 8.01
C LEU A 157 -5.03 -13.60 8.33
N ILE A 158 -5.35 -12.69 9.24
CA ILE A 158 -4.38 -11.81 9.90
C ILE A 158 -4.31 -12.19 11.38
N ALA A 159 -3.11 -12.25 11.96
CA ALA A 159 -2.93 -12.50 13.39
C ALA A 159 -3.44 -11.30 14.20
N LEU A 160 -4.09 -11.56 15.34
CA LEU A 160 -4.50 -10.49 16.23
C LEU A 160 -3.30 -9.89 16.98
N PRO A 161 -3.32 -8.57 17.26
CA PRO A 161 -2.29 -7.92 18.06
C PRO A 161 -2.42 -8.29 19.55
N LEU A 162 -1.42 -7.96 20.35
CA LEU A 162 -1.35 -8.12 21.81
C LEU A 162 -1.18 -9.57 22.32
N GLN A 163 -0.67 -10.49 21.49
CA GLN A 163 -0.28 -11.82 21.94
C GLN A 163 0.86 -11.75 22.98
N SER A 164 0.80 -12.56 24.04
CA SER A 164 1.72 -12.48 25.19
C SER A 164 3.22 -12.49 24.84
N LYS A 165 3.70 -13.49 24.10
CA LYS A 165 5.14 -13.73 23.91
C LYS A 165 5.84 -12.63 23.09
N PRO A 166 5.30 -12.15 21.95
CA PRO A 166 5.85 -10.98 21.27
C PRO A 166 5.72 -9.71 22.11
N ARG A 167 4.62 -9.56 22.86
CA ARG A 167 4.39 -8.39 23.72
C ARG A 167 5.42 -8.24 24.82
N GLU A 168 5.90 -9.33 25.39
CA GLU A 168 7.01 -9.33 26.36
C GLU A 168 8.30 -8.69 25.80
N ASN A 169 8.45 -8.67 24.47
CA ASN A 169 9.58 -8.05 23.76
C ASN A 169 9.22 -6.69 23.12
N GLY A 170 8.07 -6.11 23.48
CA GLY A 170 7.60 -4.85 22.88
C GLY A 170 7.13 -4.98 21.42
N ASN A 171 6.76 -6.18 20.98
CA ASN A 171 6.18 -6.47 19.66
C ASN A 171 4.69 -6.83 19.80
N CYS A 172 3.96 -6.88 18.69
CA CYS A 172 2.50 -7.02 18.70
C CYS A 172 1.78 -5.99 19.57
N VAL A 173 2.31 -4.77 19.66
CA VAL A 173 1.75 -3.67 20.46
C VAL A 173 1.58 -2.45 19.58
N PHE A 174 0.59 -1.64 19.92
CA PHE A 174 0.40 -0.34 19.33
C PHE A 174 1.46 0.64 19.84
N VAL A 175 1.95 1.46 18.91
CA VAL A 175 3.05 2.40 19.14
C VAL A 175 2.66 3.82 18.76
N ASP A 176 3.30 4.79 19.40
CA ASP A 176 3.11 6.22 19.16
C ASP A 176 3.85 6.71 17.90
N ASP A 177 3.88 8.04 17.73
CA ASP A 177 4.48 8.66 16.55
C ASP A 177 6.01 8.45 16.46
N ASP A 178 6.66 8.19 17.61
CA ASP A 178 8.09 7.89 17.77
C ASP A 178 8.38 6.37 17.84
N PHE A 179 7.39 5.55 17.49
CA PHE A 179 7.43 4.09 17.53
C PHE A 179 7.65 3.51 18.94
N GLN A 180 7.38 4.26 20.00
CA GLN A 180 7.42 3.74 21.36
C GLN A 180 6.08 3.06 21.70
N PRO A 181 6.08 1.88 22.36
CA PRO A 181 4.85 1.25 22.81
C PRO A 181 4.05 2.15 23.77
N PHE A 182 2.75 2.30 23.54
CA PHE A 182 1.88 2.96 24.51
C PHE A 182 1.89 2.22 25.85
N ALA A 183 2.03 2.96 26.95
CA ALA A 183 2.07 2.39 28.29
C ALA A 183 0.78 1.62 28.65
N ASP A 184 -0.36 2.17 28.26
CA ASP A 184 -1.66 1.51 28.36
C ASP A 184 -2.27 1.30 26.96
N GLN A 185 -2.12 0.07 26.47
CA GLN A 185 -2.63 -0.36 25.17
C GLN A 185 -4.16 -0.28 25.08
N TRP A 186 -4.86 -0.50 26.19
CA TRP A 186 -6.32 -0.49 26.22
C TRP A 186 -6.88 0.93 26.24
N ALA A 187 -6.27 1.81 27.04
CA ALA A 187 -6.61 3.23 27.02
C ALA A 187 -6.39 3.82 25.62
N TYR A 188 -5.25 3.52 24.98
CA TYR A 188 -5.01 3.93 23.60
C TYR A 188 -6.07 3.39 22.64
N LEU A 189 -6.32 2.08 22.62
CA LEU A 189 -7.32 1.46 21.75
C LEU A 189 -8.73 2.04 21.93
N SER A 190 -9.11 2.36 23.17
CA SER A 190 -10.40 3.00 23.46
C SER A 190 -10.52 4.43 22.91
N SER A 191 -9.38 5.10 22.70
CA SER A 191 -9.31 6.45 22.14
C SER A 191 -9.26 6.48 20.61
N VAL A 192 -8.99 5.34 19.96
CA VAL A 192 -8.86 5.29 18.49
C VAL A 192 -10.20 5.63 17.84
N ARG A 193 -10.24 6.78 17.14
CA ARG A 193 -11.39 7.17 16.33
C ARG A 193 -11.60 6.14 15.22
N LYS A 194 -12.83 5.65 15.09
CA LYS A 194 -13.27 4.84 13.95
C LYS A 194 -13.73 5.75 12.82
N THR A 195 -13.34 5.43 11.59
CA THR A 195 -13.74 6.15 10.38
C THR A 195 -15.16 5.73 9.98
N PRO A 196 -16.14 6.64 9.89
CA PRO A 196 -17.46 6.32 9.38
C PRO A 196 -17.42 5.83 7.94
N ALA A 197 -18.18 4.79 7.59
CA ALA A 197 -18.15 4.21 6.24
C ALA A 197 -18.51 5.25 5.15
N ARG A 198 -19.44 6.16 5.45
CA ARG A 198 -19.82 7.28 4.56
C ARG A 198 -18.67 8.25 4.26
N GLU A 199 -17.81 8.51 5.25
CA GLU A 199 -16.69 9.45 5.14
C GLU A 199 -15.59 8.83 4.28
N ALA A 200 -15.27 7.57 4.56
CA ALA A 200 -14.37 6.78 3.74
C ALA A 200 -14.86 6.64 2.28
N GLY A 201 -16.15 6.37 2.07
CA GLY A 201 -16.76 6.28 0.75
C GLY A 201 -16.72 7.61 -0.02
N ALA A 202 -16.97 8.74 0.66
CA ALA A 202 -16.87 10.06 0.06
C ALA A 202 -15.44 10.37 -0.41
N LEU A 203 -14.42 10.06 0.40
CA LEU A 203 -13.01 10.22 -0.01
C LEU A 203 -12.69 9.41 -1.26
N VAL A 204 -13.13 8.15 -1.33
CA VAL A 204 -12.95 7.29 -2.50
C VAL A 204 -13.67 7.84 -3.72
N ALA A 205 -14.90 8.34 -3.57
CA ALA A 205 -15.68 8.92 -4.66
C ALA A 205 -15.01 10.19 -5.21
N THR A 206 -14.66 11.14 -4.34
CA THR A 206 -13.95 12.38 -4.71
C THR A 206 -12.62 12.07 -5.38
N ALA A 207 -11.85 11.11 -4.86
CA ALA A 207 -10.60 10.70 -5.48
C ALA A 207 -10.79 10.02 -6.84
N SER A 208 -11.88 9.26 -7.02
CA SER A 208 -12.23 8.65 -8.31
C SER A 208 -12.57 9.72 -9.35
N GLU A 209 -13.34 10.73 -8.96
CA GLU A 209 -13.70 11.88 -9.81
C GLU A 209 -12.48 12.74 -10.17
N GLN A 210 -11.57 12.94 -9.22
CA GLN A 210 -10.32 13.68 -9.42
C GLN A 210 -9.20 12.86 -10.08
N GLY A 211 -9.44 11.58 -10.40
CA GLY A 211 -8.43 10.70 -10.99
C GLY A 211 -7.23 10.37 -10.08
N ARG A 212 -7.33 10.64 -8.77
CA ARG A 212 -6.29 10.38 -7.76
C ARG A 212 -6.16 8.91 -7.39
N ILE A 213 -7.11 8.06 -7.76
CA ILE A 213 -6.94 6.61 -7.67
C ILE A 213 -6.08 6.18 -8.87
N LEU A 214 -4.75 6.19 -8.69
CA LEU A 214 -3.68 5.91 -9.67
C LEU A 214 -4.11 5.15 -10.94
N ARG A 215 -4.20 5.89 -12.06
CA ARG A 215 -4.02 5.35 -13.42
C ARG A 215 -2.53 5.26 -13.73
N VAL A 216 -1.86 4.26 -13.17
CA VAL A 216 -0.61 3.79 -13.78
C VAL A 216 -0.99 2.95 -15.00
N ARG A 217 -0.29 3.09 -16.14
CA ARG A 217 -0.56 2.39 -17.41
C ARG A 217 -1.02 0.94 -17.17
N ILE A 218 -2.27 0.63 -17.52
CA ILE A 218 -2.77 -0.74 -17.57
C ILE A 218 -2.12 -1.37 -18.81
N PRO A 219 -1.45 -2.54 -18.71
CA PRO A 219 -0.99 -3.25 -19.89
C PRO A 219 -2.21 -3.54 -20.75
N VAL A 220 -2.14 -3.15 -22.03
CA VAL A 220 -3.12 -3.52 -23.04
C VAL A 220 -3.28 -5.04 -22.96
N THR A 221 -4.50 -5.51 -22.64
CA THR A 221 -4.83 -6.94 -22.71
C THR A 221 -4.68 -7.39 -24.17
N ASP A 222 -4.25 -8.64 -24.37
CA ASP A 222 -3.89 -9.32 -25.64
C ASP A 222 -4.92 -9.30 -26.80
N ASN A 223 -5.89 -8.38 -26.82
CA ASN A 223 -6.99 -8.35 -27.78
C ASN A 223 -7.02 -7.10 -28.67
N ASP A 224 -5.97 -6.27 -28.63
CA ASP A 224 -5.74 -5.23 -29.63
C ASP A 224 -4.55 -5.67 -30.50
N ASP A 225 -4.82 -6.05 -31.75
CA ASP A 225 -3.88 -6.64 -32.70
C ASP A 225 -2.66 -5.74 -33.04
N GLU A 226 -2.60 -4.49 -32.56
CA GLU A 226 -1.50 -3.55 -32.80
C GLU A 226 -1.20 -2.64 -31.58
N PRO A 227 -0.36 -3.08 -30.62
CA PRO A 227 -0.04 -2.33 -29.39
C PRO A 227 0.55 -0.92 -29.61
N TRP A 228 1.14 -0.66 -30.77
CA TRP A 228 1.73 0.63 -31.17
C TRP A 228 0.71 1.64 -31.72
N THR A 229 -0.57 1.25 -31.85
CA THR A 229 -1.66 2.15 -32.26
C THR A 229 -2.47 2.69 -31.08
N ALA A 230 -2.16 2.26 -29.85
CA ALA A 230 -2.85 2.71 -28.65
C ALA A 230 -2.75 4.25 -28.52
N PRO A 231 -3.88 4.99 -28.49
CA PRO A 231 -3.83 6.43 -28.40
C PRO A 231 -3.14 6.84 -27.08
N PRO A 232 -2.28 7.88 -27.09
CA PRO A 232 -1.74 8.43 -25.85
C PRO A 232 -2.91 8.79 -24.94
N SER A 233 -2.81 8.37 -23.67
CA SER A 233 -3.88 8.44 -22.68
C SER A 233 -4.65 9.76 -22.79
N ARG A 234 -5.93 9.68 -23.16
CA ARG A 234 -6.81 10.84 -23.33
C ARG A 234 -6.64 11.83 -22.18
N ASN A 235 -6.12 13.01 -22.51
CA ASN A 235 -6.05 14.22 -21.69
C ASN A 235 -7.28 14.36 -20.81
N ARG A 236 -7.09 14.24 -19.49
CA ARG A 236 -8.02 14.77 -18.50
C ARG A 236 -7.21 15.48 -17.43
N SER A 237 -7.65 16.69 -17.11
CA SER A 237 -6.99 17.65 -16.23
C SER A 237 -6.58 17.01 -14.91
N GLU A 238 -5.26 16.87 -14.71
CA GLU A 238 -4.72 16.56 -13.39
C GLU A 238 -4.98 17.71 -12.42
N VAL A 239 -5.02 17.40 -11.12
CA VAL A 239 -5.21 18.35 -10.02
C VAL A 239 -4.29 19.57 -10.18
N ALA A 240 -4.69 20.78 -9.81
CA ALA A 240 -3.78 21.91 -9.82
C ALA A 240 -2.63 21.71 -8.81
N ILE A 241 -1.42 22.15 -9.14
CA ILE A 241 -0.31 22.15 -8.18
C ILE A 241 -0.43 23.44 -7.35
N ASP A 242 -0.87 23.31 -6.09
CA ASP A 242 -1.05 24.43 -5.13
C ASP A 242 0.29 24.98 -4.59
N SER A 243 1.34 24.97 -5.40
CA SER A 243 2.69 25.40 -5.03
C SER A 243 3.26 26.28 -6.14
N PRO A 244 4.10 27.28 -5.82
CA PRO A 244 4.73 28.09 -6.85
C PRO A 244 5.56 27.21 -7.78
N LEU A 245 5.23 27.26 -9.07
CA LEU A 245 5.93 26.54 -10.12
C LEU A 245 7.07 27.40 -10.68
N PRO A 246 8.19 26.79 -11.08
CA PRO A 246 9.26 27.52 -11.76
C PRO A 246 8.80 27.97 -13.15
N GLU A 247 9.25 29.15 -13.59
CA GLU A 247 8.95 29.64 -14.96
C GLU A 247 9.65 28.83 -16.06
N THR A 248 10.80 28.23 -15.73
CA THR A 248 11.63 27.47 -16.68
C THR A 248 12.31 26.30 -16.00
N ILE A 249 12.38 25.16 -16.69
CA ILE A 249 13.12 23.98 -16.27
C ILE A 249 14.12 23.58 -17.37
N ASP A 250 15.37 23.37 -16.96
CA ASP A 250 16.42 22.85 -17.83
C ASP A 250 16.35 21.32 -17.90
N LEU A 251 16.29 20.80 -19.13
CA LEU A 251 16.34 19.38 -19.45
C LEU A 251 17.75 19.03 -19.94
N VAL A 252 18.52 18.34 -19.12
CA VAL A 252 19.86 17.88 -19.51
C VAL A 252 19.73 16.52 -20.21
N LEU A 253 20.07 16.48 -21.49
CA LEU A 253 19.97 15.26 -22.31
C LEU A 253 21.27 14.46 -22.28
N GLY A 254 21.22 13.25 -21.73
CA GLY A 254 22.31 12.26 -21.76
C GLY A 254 21.80 10.89 -22.23
N ASN A 255 22.17 9.83 -21.50
CA ASN A 255 21.54 8.50 -21.62
C ASN A 255 20.09 8.51 -21.12
N CYS A 256 19.76 9.41 -20.20
CA CYS A 256 18.42 9.75 -19.72
C CYS A 256 18.15 11.25 -19.91
N VAL A 257 16.91 11.68 -19.67
CA VAL A 257 16.54 13.09 -19.48
C VAL A 257 16.68 13.42 -18.00
N TYR A 258 17.61 14.30 -17.65
CA TYR A 258 17.86 14.70 -16.26
C TYR A 258 17.22 16.05 -15.98
N ILE A 259 16.49 16.13 -14.86
CA ILE A 259 15.78 17.32 -14.39
C ILE A 259 16.21 17.62 -12.96
N ASP A 260 16.69 18.85 -12.69
CA ASP A 260 17.00 19.26 -11.32
C ASP A 260 15.71 19.34 -10.50
N ARG A 261 15.65 18.56 -9.41
CA ARG A 261 14.47 18.42 -8.56
C ARG A 261 14.57 19.19 -7.24
N THR A 262 15.69 19.86 -6.97
CA THR A 262 15.96 20.51 -5.67
C THR A 262 15.00 21.65 -5.33
N ARG A 263 14.40 22.27 -6.36
CA ARG A 263 13.44 23.37 -6.24
C ARG A 263 12.06 23.02 -6.74
N LEU A 264 11.83 21.77 -7.15
CA LEU A 264 10.53 21.35 -7.65
C LEU A 264 9.62 20.94 -6.50
N PRO A 265 8.33 21.31 -6.53
CA PRO A 265 7.36 20.78 -5.58
C PRO A 265 7.32 19.24 -5.66
N PRO A 266 7.20 18.52 -4.53
CA PRO A 266 7.16 17.07 -4.51
C PRO A 266 6.12 16.46 -5.47
N MET A 267 4.96 17.11 -5.60
CA MET A 267 3.91 16.68 -6.52
C MET A 267 4.33 16.77 -7.99
N LEU A 268 5.13 17.77 -8.39
CA LEU A 268 5.67 17.84 -9.75
C LEU A 268 6.71 16.73 -9.98
N VAL A 269 7.56 16.47 -8.99
CA VAL A 269 8.53 15.36 -9.04
C VAL A 269 7.81 14.02 -9.18
N SER A 270 6.74 13.78 -8.42
CA SER A 270 5.92 12.57 -8.53
C SER A 270 5.30 12.41 -9.93
N ARG A 271 4.76 13.49 -10.51
CA ARG A 271 4.22 13.46 -11.88
C ARG A 271 5.27 13.09 -12.92
N LEU A 272 6.47 13.68 -12.80
CA LEU A 272 7.59 13.33 -13.66
C LEU A 272 7.92 11.83 -13.52
N ILE A 273 8.07 11.31 -12.30
CA ILE A 273 8.31 9.89 -12.05
C ILE A 273 7.23 9.02 -12.72
N ARG A 274 5.95 9.42 -12.62
CA ARG A 274 4.82 8.68 -13.20
C ARG A 274 4.85 8.56 -14.71
N LEU A 275 5.46 9.50 -15.44
CA LEU A 275 5.64 9.39 -16.90
C LEU A 275 6.47 8.17 -17.28
N ALA A 276 7.40 7.77 -16.41
CA ALA A 276 8.27 6.62 -16.60
C ALA A 276 7.80 5.38 -15.80
N ALA A 277 6.58 5.41 -15.24
CA ALA A 277 6.08 4.35 -14.38
C ALA A 277 4.90 3.58 -15.02
N PHE A 278 4.88 2.26 -14.84
CA PHE A 278 3.81 1.39 -15.34
C PHE A 278 3.46 0.30 -14.32
N GLN A 279 2.27 -0.28 -14.45
CA GLN A 279 1.78 -1.31 -13.54
C GLN A 279 2.59 -2.57 -13.75
N ASN A 280 3.07 -3.18 -12.67
CA ASN A 280 3.79 -4.45 -12.77
C ASN A 280 2.79 -5.60 -12.98
N PRO A 281 2.71 -6.21 -14.18
CA PRO A 281 1.76 -7.29 -14.43
C PRO A 281 2.00 -8.48 -13.51
N GLU A 282 3.26 -8.73 -13.13
CA GLU A 282 3.63 -9.82 -12.23
C GLU A 282 3.09 -9.61 -10.81
N PHE A 283 3.04 -8.36 -10.32
CA PHE A 283 2.43 -8.05 -9.03
C PHE A 283 0.94 -8.36 -9.06
N TYR A 284 0.22 -7.88 -10.08
CA TYR A 284 -1.22 -8.09 -10.18
C TYR A 284 -1.56 -9.55 -10.44
N ALA A 285 -0.75 -10.26 -11.23
CA ALA A 285 -0.86 -11.69 -11.42
C ALA A 285 -0.60 -12.47 -10.12
N ALA A 286 0.46 -12.11 -9.36
CA ALA A 286 0.75 -12.73 -8.07
C ALA A 286 -0.35 -12.45 -7.05
N GLN A 287 -0.88 -11.23 -7.00
CA GLN A 287 -2.01 -10.86 -6.15
C GLN A 287 -3.26 -11.65 -6.52
N ALA A 288 -3.61 -11.73 -7.80
CA ALA A 288 -4.74 -12.52 -8.30
C ALA A 288 -4.58 -14.02 -8.01
N MET A 289 -3.35 -14.54 -8.13
CA MET A 289 -2.98 -15.92 -7.81
C MET A 289 -2.72 -16.16 -6.31
N ARG A 290 -2.90 -15.15 -5.46
CA ARG A 290 -2.72 -15.26 -4.00
C ARG A 290 -1.32 -15.73 -3.59
N ARG A 291 -0.31 -15.31 -4.34
CA ARG A 291 1.12 -15.54 -4.07
C ARG A 291 1.72 -14.32 -3.37
N PRO A 292 2.83 -14.49 -2.63
CA PRO A 292 3.57 -13.35 -2.08
C PRO A 292 3.89 -12.31 -3.16
N THR A 293 3.42 -11.09 -2.92
CA THR A 293 3.74 -9.89 -3.68
C THR A 293 5.08 -9.29 -3.24
N LEU A 294 5.67 -9.81 -2.16
CA LEU A 294 7.01 -9.49 -1.71
C LEU A 294 8.04 -9.54 -2.85
N GLY A 295 8.73 -8.41 -3.06
CA GLY A 295 9.74 -8.26 -4.11
C GLY A 295 9.17 -8.02 -5.51
N LYS A 296 7.84 -7.94 -5.65
CA LYS A 296 7.17 -7.50 -6.88
C LYS A 296 6.61 -6.11 -6.59
N PRO A 297 7.27 -5.03 -6.98
CA PRO A 297 6.71 -3.70 -6.76
C PRO A 297 5.40 -3.60 -7.56
N ARG A 298 4.36 -2.98 -7.00
CA ARG A 298 3.07 -2.79 -7.69
C ARG A 298 3.21 -1.93 -8.95
N ILE A 299 4.16 -1.01 -8.92
CA ILE A 299 4.49 -0.09 -9.99
C ILE A 299 5.98 -0.26 -10.28
N ILE A 300 6.33 -0.48 -11.54
CA ILE A 300 7.71 -0.40 -11.98
C ILE A 300 7.93 1.03 -12.44
N SER A 301 8.88 1.72 -11.81
CA SER A 301 9.35 3.03 -12.27
C SER A 301 10.68 2.85 -12.98
N CYS A 302 10.77 3.35 -14.20
CA CYS A 302 12.04 3.50 -14.92
C CYS A 302 12.69 4.87 -14.64
N ALA A 303 12.13 5.67 -13.74
CA ALA A 303 12.78 6.89 -13.28
C ALA A 303 13.80 6.57 -12.19
N GLU A 304 14.98 7.18 -12.29
CA GLU A 304 16.01 7.12 -11.26
C GLU A 304 16.05 8.43 -10.48
N LEU A 305 16.01 8.32 -9.15
CA LEU A 305 16.09 9.46 -8.24
C LEU A 305 17.52 9.60 -7.70
N PHE A 306 18.16 10.71 -8.06
CA PHE A 306 19.43 11.16 -7.51
C PHE A 306 19.19 12.28 -6.49
N SER A 307 20.22 12.59 -5.70
CA SER A 307 20.15 13.65 -4.68
C SER A 307 19.67 14.99 -5.24
N LYS A 308 20.10 15.37 -6.45
CA LYS A 308 19.73 16.62 -7.12
C LYS A 308 18.85 16.46 -8.35
N TYR A 309 18.78 15.26 -8.93
CA TYR A 309 18.14 15.06 -10.23
C TYR A 309 17.11 13.95 -10.18
N VAL A 310 16.03 14.09 -10.94
CA VAL A 310 15.23 12.96 -11.41
C VAL A 310 15.65 12.67 -12.85
N ALA A 311 15.93 11.41 -13.15
CA ALA A 311 16.32 10.96 -14.48
C ALA A 311 15.24 10.05 -15.05
N LEU A 312 14.76 10.37 -16.26
CA LEU A 312 13.73 9.61 -16.96
C LEU A 312 14.30 9.01 -18.27
N PRO A 313 13.77 7.88 -18.76
CA PRO A 313 14.15 7.35 -20.06
C PRO A 313 13.94 8.38 -21.17
N ARG A 314 14.80 8.38 -22.20
CA ARG A 314 14.70 9.34 -23.31
C ARG A 314 13.37 9.27 -24.05
N GLY A 315 12.73 8.10 -24.06
CA GLY A 315 11.39 7.93 -24.65
C GLY A 315 10.30 8.74 -23.97
N CYS A 316 10.53 9.25 -22.75
CA CYS A 316 9.58 10.12 -22.04
C CYS A 316 9.77 11.61 -22.38
N LEU A 317 10.71 12.00 -23.27
CA LEU A 317 11.03 13.41 -23.53
C LEU A 317 9.81 14.23 -23.97
N ASP A 318 9.01 13.70 -24.89
CA ASP A 318 7.82 14.39 -25.39
C ASP A 318 6.74 14.48 -24.32
N ASP A 319 6.53 13.40 -23.55
CA ASP A 319 5.62 13.38 -22.40
C ASP A 319 6.04 14.40 -21.32
N ILE A 320 7.35 14.55 -21.06
CA ILE A 320 7.89 15.56 -20.13
C ILE A 320 7.58 16.96 -20.62
N ARG A 321 7.81 17.25 -21.91
CA ARG A 321 7.53 18.56 -22.51
C ARG A 321 6.06 18.89 -22.43
N ASN A 322 5.20 17.95 -22.81
CA ASN A 322 3.75 18.11 -22.74
C ASN A 322 3.29 18.41 -21.31
N LEU A 323 3.76 17.64 -20.32
CA LEU A 323 3.43 17.88 -18.92
C LEU A 323 3.85 19.28 -18.44
N LEU A 324 5.06 19.71 -18.79
CA LEU A 324 5.58 21.02 -18.37
C LEU A 324 4.87 22.16 -19.09
N ASP A 325 4.58 22.02 -20.39
CA ASP A 325 3.84 22.99 -21.19
C ASP A 325 2.39 23.14 -20.68
N ASP A 326 1.72 22.04 -20.33
CA ASP A 326 0.38 22.05 -19.71
C ASP A 326 0.34 22.79 -18.37
N LEU A 327 1.47 22.83 -17.66
CA LEU A 327 1.67 23.58 -16.40
C LEU A 327 2.20 25.00 -16.63
N GLY A 328 2.39 25.42 -17.89
CA GLY A 328 2.93 26.74 -18.25
C GLY A 328 4.42 26.91 -17.97
N ILE A 329 5.17 25.82 -17.78
CA ILE A 329 6.59 25.81 -17.48
C ILE A 329 7.38 25.68 -18.78
N LYS A 330 8.24 26.67 -19.07
CA LYS A 330 9.07 26.61 -20.28
C LYS A 330 10.17 25.56 -20.13
N THR A 331 10.42 24.82 -21.20
CA THR A 331 11.54 23.88 -21.24
C THR A 331 12.75 24.49 -21.97
N SER A 332 13.92 24.27 -21.40
CA SER A 332 15.21 24.69 -21.94
C SER A 332 16.08 23.44 -22.09
N VAL A 333 16.77 23.28 -23.22
CA VAL A 333 17.73 22.18 -23.41
C VAL A 333 19.12 22.82 -23.53
N PRO A 334 19.92 22.83 -22.45
CA PRO A 334 21.26 23.39 -22.49
C PRO A 334 22.13 22.65 -23.52
N SER A 335 22.82 23.40 -24.38
CA SER A 335 23.72 22.84 -25.41
C SER A 335 24.82 21.93 -24.81
N PRO A 336 25.41 20.99 -25.59
CA PRO A 336 26.24 19.87 -25.10
C PRO A 336 27.55 20.22 -24.36
N ASN A 337 27.83 21.50 -24.10
CA ASN A 337 29.00 21.93 -23.34
C ASN A 337 28.82 21.78 -21.82
N TYR A 338 27.65 21.33 -21.36
CA TYR A 338 27.43 20.95 -19.97
C TYR A 338 28.02 19.56 -19.72
N ARG A 339 29.30 19.49 -19.34
CA ARG A 339 29.90 18.25 -18.81
C ARG A 339 29.24 17.96 -17.45
N PRO A 340 28.46 16.87 -17.29
CA PRO A 340 28.11 16.43 -15.95
C PRO A 340 29.41 15.95 -15.31
N VAL A 341 29.78 16.55 -14.18
CA VAL A 341 30.82 16.02 -13.30
C VAL A 341 30.26 14.75 -12.65
N CYS A 342 30.17 13.68 -13.43
CA CYS A 342 29.91 12.31 -12.96
C CYS A 342 31.01 11.41 -13.54
N ARG A 343 32.25 11.68 -13.11
CA ARG A 343 33.34 10.71 -13.17
C ARG A 343 33.95 10.62 -11.78
N GLU A 344 33.22 10.07 -10.83
CA GLU A 344 33.85 9.40 -9.70
C GLU A 344 33.49 7.92 -9.70
N ARG A 345 34.57 7.18 -9.99
CA ARG A 345 34.80 5.75 -10.02
C ARG A 345 33.96 4.95 -9.01
N PHE A 346 33.18 3.99 -9.52
CA PHE A 346 32.85 2.78 -8.77
C PHE A 346 33.84 1.68 -9.17
N ARG A 347 34.60 1.22 -8.18
CA ARG A 347 35.08 -0.17 -8.10
C ARG A 347 34.22 -0.87 -7.07
#